data_AF-A0A7S2IXP1-F1
#
_entry.id   AF-A0A7S2IXP1-F1
#
_cell.length_a   1.000
_cell.length_b   1.000
_cell.length_c   1.000
_cell.angle_alpha   90.00
_cell.angle_beta   90.00
_cell.angle_gamma   90.00
#
_symmetry.space_group_name_H-M   'P 1'
#
loop_
_entity.id
_entity.type
_entity.pdbx_description
1 polymer ?
#
loop_
_entity_poly.entity_id
_entity_poly.type
_entity_poly.pdbx_seq_one_letter_code
_entity_poly.pdbx_strand_id
1 'polypeptide(L)'
;IEAYIQEPHGMSSHIEAYIQEFGLDEKCAAELRSLPPAEQQQVCEARPSNARNPSAVVISRIQAVRNQSQQSGLVEEYLQRNGIDEGVSSALRALHPEAQRQIINSDLTNARNPSAVLLA
;
A
#
# COMPACT_ATOMS: atom_id res chain seq x y z
N ILE A 1 -20.10 -35.88 -20.95
CA ILE A 1 -20.65 -34.50 -20.97
C ILE A 1 -19.77 -33.72 -20.02
N GLU A 2 -18.81 -32.99 -20.59
CA GLU A 2 -17.80 -32.24 -19.87
C GLU A 2 -18.46 -31.14 -19.02
N ALA A 3 -18.30 -31.24 -17.71
CA ALA A 3 -18.68 -30.18 -16.79
C ALA A 3 -17.63 -29.07 -16.91
N TYR A 4 -18.00 -27.99 -17.59
CA TYR A 4 -17.28 -26.72 -17.53
C TYR A 4 -17.29 -26.24 -16.07
N ILE A 5 -16.22 -26.52 -15.35
CA ILE A 5 -15.93 -25.90 -14.07
C ILE A 5 -15.68 -24.42 -14.38
N GLN A 6 -16.64 -23.56 -14.08
CA GLN A 6 -16.38 -22.13 -14.00
C GLN A 6 -15.47 -21.91 -12.79
N GLU A 7 -14.16 -21.84 -13.03
CA GLU A 7 -13.21 -21.36 -12.05
C GLU A 7 -13.48 -19.87 -11.78
N PRO A 8 -13.51 -19.43 -10.50
CA PRO A 8 -13.73 -18.04 -10.16
C PRO A 8 -12.45 -17.22 -10.40
N HIS A 9 -12.05 -17.03 -11.66
CA HIS A 9 -10.81 -16.33 -11.98
C HIS A 9 -10.94 -14.79 -11.95
N GLY A 10 -11.64 -14.23 -10.95
CA GLY A 10 -11.94 -12.79 -10.90
C GLY A 10 -10.74 -11.89 -10.60
N MET A 11 -9.73 -12.39 -9.89
CA MET A 11 -8.52 -11.63 -9.51
C MET A 11 -7.25 -12.25 -10.08
N SER A 12 -7.08 -13.57 -9.93
CA SER A 12 -5.91 -14.28 -10.47
C SER A 12 -5.77 -14.12 -11.98
N SER A 13 -6.87 -14.12 -12.75
CA SER A 13 -6.79 -13.90 -14.20
C SER A 13 -6.31 -12.49 -14.56
N HIS A 14 -6.64 -11.48 -13.75
CA HIS A 14 -6.22 -10.11 -14.01
C HIS A 14 -4.73 -9.93 -13.74
N ILE A 15 -4.22 -10.55 -12.66
CA ILE A 15 -2.79 -10.55 -12.33
C ILE A 15 -1.98 -11.31 -13.38
N GLU A 16 -2.43 -12.49 -13.80
CA GLU A 16 -1.75 -13.24 -14.87
C GLU A 16 -1.78 -12.49 -16.21
N ALA A 17 -2.91 -11.87 -16.56
CA ALA A 17 -3.01 -11.04 -17.76
C ALA A 17 -2.04 -9.84 -17.70
N TYR A 18 -1.91 -9.18 -16.54
CA TYR A 18 -0.97 -8.08 -16.35
C TYR A 18 0.49 -8.55 -16.46
N ILE A 19 0.84 -9.69 -15.85
CA ILE A 19 2.17 -10.29 -15.95
C ILE A 19 2.53 -10.60 -17.41
N GLN A 20 1.60 -11.18 -18.16
CA GLN A 20 1.79 -11.51 -19.57
C GLN A 20 1.83 -10.26 -20.46
N GLU A 21 0.94 -9.28 -20.24
CA GLU A 21 0.86 -8.04 -21.01
C GLU A 21 2.18 -7.25 -20.96
N PHE A 22 2.83 -7.21 -19.79
CA PHE A 22 4.06 -6.44 -19.58
C PHE A 22 5.34 -7.28 -19.56
N GLY A 23 5.23 -8.60 -19.74
CA GLY A 23 6.38 -9.51 -19.75
C GLY A 23 7.19 -9.47 -18.45
N LEU A 24 6.52 -9.48 -17.31
CA LEU A 24 7.19 -9.40 -16.00
C LEU A 24 7.98 -10.68 -15.71
N ASP A 25 9.16 -10.53 -15.10
CA ASP A 25 9.98 -11.65 -14.68
C ASP A 25 9.30 -12.46 -13.57
N GLU A 26 9.60 -13.76 -13.47
CA GLU A 26 8.98 -14.67 -12.48
C GLU A 26 9.12 -14.16 -11.03
N LYS A 27 10.24 -13.52 -10.69
CA LYS A 27 10.42 -12.91 -9.37
C LYS A 27 9.42 -11.79 -9.10
N CYS A 28 9.16 -10.94 -10.09
CA CYS A 28 8.18 -9.87 -9.99
C CYS A 28 6.76 -10.42 -9.94
N ALA A 29 6.46 -11.43 -10.76
CA ALA A 29 5.19 -12.13 -10.75
C ALA A 29 4.89 -12.79 -9.40
N ALA A 30 5.87 -13.48 -8.80
CA ALA A 30 5.74 -14.08 -7.49
C ALA A 30 5.46 -13.05 -6.39
N GLU A 31 6.18 -11.92 -6.39
CA GLU A 31 5.94 -10.83 -5.45
C GLU A 31 4.54 -10.22 -5.59
N LEU A 32 4.09 -9.97 -6.83
CA LEU A 32 2.76 -9.45 -7.11
C LEU A 32 1.66 -10.41 -6.65
N ARG A 33 1.80 -11.72 -6.92
CA ARG A 33 0.85 -12.77 -6.47
C ARG A 33 0.81 -12.89 -4.94
N SER A 34 1.91 -12.61 -4.26
CA SER A 34 2.01 -12.66 -2.80
C SER A 34 1.34 -11.47 -2.10
N LEU A 35 1.02 -10.40 -2.83
CA LEU A 35 0.35 -9.23 -2.26
C LEU A 35 -1.12 -9.48 -1.91
N PRO A 36 -1.67 -8.77 -0.90
CA PRO A 36 -3.11 -8.72 -0.66
C PRO A 36 -3.89 -8.21 -1.89
N PRO A 37 -5.16 -8.61 -2.05
CA PRO A 37 -5.98 -8.22 -3.21
C PRO A 37 -6.06 -6.70 -3.44
N ALA A 38 -6.17 -5.91 -2.37
CA ALA A 38 -6.21 -4.45 -2.48
C ALA A 38 -4.89 -3.88 -3.02
N GLU A 39 -3.75 -4.40 -2.55
CA GLU A 39 -2.42 -3.96 -2.99
C GLU A 39 -2.15 -4.40 -4.44
N GLN A 40 -2.58 -5.61 -4.81
CA GLN A 40 -2.54 -6.09 -6.19
C GLN A 40 -3.28 -5.14 -7.13
N GLN A 41 -4.50 -4.73 -6.78
CA GLN A 41 -5.28 -3.77 -7.56
C GLN A 41 -4.56 -2.43 -7.70
N GLN A 42 -4.00 -1.89 -6.61
CA GLN A 42 -3.24 -0.63 -6.66
C GLN A 42 -2.01 -0.71 -7.57
N VAL A 43 -1.31 -1.85 -7.57
CA VAL A 43 -0.14 -2.04 -8.45
C VAL A 43 -0.60 -2.11 -9.92
N CYS A 44 -1.67 -2.86 -10.19
CA CYS A 44 -2.21 -3.07 -11.54
C CYS A 44 -2.98 -1.85 -12.11
N GLU A 45 -3.41 -0.90 -11.28
CA GLU A 45 -4.15 0.30 -11.71
C GLU A 45 -3.37 1.14 -12.73
N ALA A 46 -2.05 1.17 -12.61
CA ALA A 46 -1.20 1.91 -13.52
C ALA A 46 -0.31 0.98 -14.37
N ARG A 47 -0.21 1.27 -15.66
CA ARG A 47 0.64 0.53 -16.61
C ARG A 47 2.09 1.01 -16.54
N PRO A 48 3.10 0.12 -16.56
CA PRO A 48 4.53 0.46 -16.61
C PRO A 48 4.96 0.83 -18.04
N SER A 49 4.17 1.67 -18.72
CA SER A 49 4.42 2.07 -20.10
C SER A 49 5.73 2.84 -20.22
N ASN A 50 6.52 2.55 -21.26
CA ASN A 50 7.77 3.24 -21.60
C ASN A 50 9.01 2.92 -20.74
N ALA A 51 8.96 1.88 -19.90
CA ALA A 51 10.10 1.46 -19.10
C ALA A 51 11.03 0.51 -19.86
N ARG A 52 12.35 0.74 -19.77
CA ARG A 52 13.38 -0.18 -20.31
C ARG A 52 13.39 -1.54 -19.59
N ASN A 53 12.82 -1.59 -18.39
CA ASN A 53 12.60 -2.78 -17.59
C ASN A 53 11.26 -2.63 -16.81
N PRO A 54 10.16 -3.23 -17.28
CA PRO A 54 8.85 -3.13 -16.62
C PRO A 54 8.83 -3.83 -15.26
N SER A 55 9.53 -4.96 -15.09
CA SER A 55 9.64 -5.66 -13.82
C SER A 55 10.21 -4.78 -12.71
N ALA A 56 11.24 -3.99 -13.01
CA ALA A 56 11.83 -3.06 -12.03
C ALA A 56 10.83 -1.97 -11.59
N VAL A 57 10.04 -1.46 -12.53
CA VAL A 57 8.99 -0.47 -12.24
C VAL A 57 7.90 -1.08 -11.37
N VAL A 58 7.43 -2.27 -11.70
CA VAL A 58 6.40 -2.97 -10.94
C VAL A 58 6.91 -3.32 -9.54
N ILE A 59 8.12 -3.85 -9.38
CA ILE A 59 8.75 -4.09 -8.07
C ILE A 59 8.83 -2.81 -7.24
N SER A 60 9.25 -1.69 -7.84
CA SER A 60 9.35 -0.42 -7.12
C SER A 60 7.97 0.04 -6.63
N ARG A 61 6.92 -0.21 -7.44
CA ARG A 61 5.54 0.08 -7.05
C ARG A 61 5.03 -0.84 -5.95
N ILE A 62 5.33 -2.14 -6.03
CA ILE A 62 5.03 -3.11 -4.97
C ILE A 62 5.61 -2.63 -3.64
N GLN A 63 6.86 -2.18 -3.63
CA GLN A 63 7.50 -1.63 -2.44
C GLN A 63 6.82 -0.34 -1.93
N ALA A 64 6.41 0.55 -2.85
CA ALA A 64 5.70 1.77 -2.49
C ALA A 64 4.34 1.47 -1.84
N VAL A 65 3.56 0.55 -2.43
CA VAL A 65 2.25 0.15 -1.90
C VAL A 65 2.39 -0.50 -0.52
N ARG A 66 3.33 -1.44 -0.35
CA ARG A 66 3.62 -2.03 0.97
C ARG A 66 3.98 -0.97 2.01
N ASN A 67 4.86 -0.04 1.67
CA ASN A 67 5.24 1.05 2.57
C ASN A 67 4.07 1.97 2.93
N GLN A 68 3.16 2.22 1.99
CA GLN A 68 1.97 3.02 2.21
C GLN A 68 0.95 2.31 3.11
N SER A 69 0.71 1.01 2.89
CA SER A 69 -0.14 0.18 3.75
C SER A 69 0.38 0.15 5.19
N GLN A 70 1.68 -0.10 5.36
CA GLN A 70 2.32 -0.11 6.69
C GLN A 70 2.19 1.25 7.40
N GLN A 71 2.43 2.34 6.67
CA GLN A 71 2.31 3.66 7.27
C GLN A 71 0.87 4.02 7.63
N SER A 72 -0.11 3.64 6.80
CA SER A 72 -1.53 3.86 7.10
C SER A 72 -1.94 3.10 8.36
N GLY A 73 -1.47 1.85 8.52
CA GLY A 73 -1.67 1.09 9.75
C GLY A 73 -1.03 1.73 10.98
N LEU A 74 0.19 2.27 10.87
CA LEU A 74 0.84 3.00 11.97
C LEU A 74 0.07 4.27 12.35
N VAL A 75 -0.45 5.00 11.37
CA VAL A 75 -1.31 6.17 11.59
C VAL A 75 -2.58 5.75 12.34
N GLU A 76 -3.27 4.71 11.87
CA GLU A 76 -4.50 4.23 12.51
C GLU A 76 -4.26 3.73 13.93
N GLU A 77 -3.21 2.93 14.16
CA GLU A 77 -2.83 2.46 15.49
C GLU A 77 -2.51 3.63 16.42
N TYR A 78 -1.77 4.62 15.92
CA TYR A 78 -1.45 5.82 16.68
C TYR A 78 -2.69 6.62 17.09
N LEU A 79 -3.64 6.80 16.17
CA LEU A 79 -4.89 7.51 16.45
C LEU A 79 -5.75 6.73 17.46
N GLN A 80 -5.82 5.41 17.33
CA GLN A 80 -6.54 4.54 18.27
C GLN A 80 -5.93 4.56 19.66
N ARG A 81 -4.59 4.46 19.76
CA ARG A 81 -3.88 4.39 21.04
C ARG A 81 -3.96 5.68 21.84
N ASN A 82 -3.88 6.82 21.16
CA ASN A 82 -3.86 8.13 21.81
C ASN A 82 -5.26 8.74 22.00
N GLY A 83 -6.32 8.11 21.48
CA GLY A 83 -7.69 8.63 21.57
C GLY A 83 -7.81 10.01 20.93
N ILE A 84 -7.12 10.22 19.80
CA ILE A 84 -7.02 11.53 19.14
C ILE A 84 -8.37 11.92 18.54
N ASP A 85 -8.79 13.17 18.74
CA ASP A 85 -10.00 13.74 18.14
C ASP A 85 -10.03 13.62 16.61
N GLU A 86 -11.23 13.55 16.04
CA GLU A 86 -11.44 13.35 14.60
C GLU A 86 -10.85 14.47 13.73
N GLY A 87 -10.80 15.70 14.26
CA GLY A 87 -10.19 16.85 13.57
C GLY A 87 -8.68 16.69 13.39
N VAL A 88 -7.96 16.28 14.43
CA VAL A 88 -6.52 16.02 14.41
C VAL A 88 -6.22 14.76 13.59
N SER A 89 -7.09 13.75 13.69
CA SER A 89 -7.03 12.53 12.89
C SER A 89 -7.11 12.82 11.38
N SER A 90 -8.00 13.72 10.98
CA SER A 90 -8.14 14.13 9.58
C SER A 90 -6.95 14.96 9.10
N ALA A 91 -6.46 15.88 9.94
CA ALA A 91 -5.26 16.66 9.62
C ALA A 91 -4.03 15.76 9.46
N LEU A 92 -3.86 14.77 10.35
CA LEU A 92 -2.74 13.83 10.29
C LEU A 92 -2.81 12.93 9.06
N ARG A 93 -4.01 12.43 8.72
CA ARG A 93 -4.23 11.68 7.46
C ARG A 93 -3.97 12.51 6.20
N ALA A 94 -4.19 13.82 6.26
CA ALA A 94 -3.94 14.75 5.14
C ALA A 94 -2.47 15.18 5.01
N LEU A 95 -1.62 14.93 6.01
CA LEU A 95 -0.20 15.28 5.97
C LEU A 95 0.62 14.38 5.05
N HIS A 96 1.78 14.88 4.62
CA HIS A 96 2.75 14.11 3.82
C HIS A 96 3.23 12.87 4.59
N PRO A 97 3.49 11.73 3.92
CA PRO A 97 3.90 10.50 4.57
C PRO A 97 5.11 10.63 5.52
N GLU A 98 6.09 11.44 5.13
CA GLU A 98 7.25 11.72 5.99
C GLU A 98 6.88 12.48 7.26
N ALA A 99 5.98 13.47 7.16
CA ALA A 99 5.51 14.23 8.31
C ALA A 99 4.68 13.34 9.27
N GLN A 100 3.84 12.45 8.75
CA GLN A 100 3.12 11.46 9.55
C GLN A 100 4.10 10.58 10.34
N ARG A 101 5.13 10.04 9.68
CA ARG A 101 6.16 9.22 10.35
C ARG A 101 6.93 9.99 11.40
N GLN A 102 7.23 11.26 11.15
CA GLN A 102 7.93 12.11 12.10
C GLN A 102 7.10 12.35 13.37
N ILE A 103 5.80 12.63 13.22
CA ILE A 103 4.88 12.82 14.35
C ILE A 103 4.76 11.52 15.16
N ILE A 104 4.51 10.39 14.48
CA ILE A 104 4.36 9.08 15.13
C ILE A 104 5.65 8.69 15.88
N ASN A 105 6.83 8.81 15.27
CA ASN A 105 8.10 8.48 15.93
C ASN A 105 8.43 9.42 17.10
N SER A 106 8.13 10.72 16.96
CA SER A 106 8.40 11.69 18.01
C SER A 106 7.54 11.42 19.25
N ASP A 107 6.28 11.03 19.05
CA ASP A 107 5.34 10.77 20.14
C ASP A 107 5.51 9.37 20.76
N LEU A 108 5.89 8.35 19.99
CA LEU A 108 6.35 7.04 20.51
C LEU A 108 7.51 7.18 21.52
N THR A 109 8.32 8.23 21.39
CA THR A 109 9.45 8.52 22.28
C THR A 109 9.04 9.34 23.51
N ASN A 110 7.92 10.06 23.47
CA ASN A 110 7.54 11.05 24.49
C ASN A 110 6.05 10.95 24.84
N ALA A 111 5.65 9.78 25.31
CA ALA A 111 4.29 9.27 25.48
C ALA A 111 3.32 10.06 26.39
N ARG A 112 3.23 11.39 26.29
CA ARG A 112 2.40 12.16 27.23
C ARG A 112 1.64 13.39 26.75
N ASN A 113 1.68 13.83 25.49
CA ASN A 113 0.64 14.74 24.95
C ASN A 113 0.87 15.10 23.46
N PRO A 114 0.20 14.42 22.51
CA PRO A 114 0.37 14.67 21.08
C PRO A 114 -0.34 15.95 20.60
N SER A 115 -1.40 16.39 21.27
CA SER A 115 -2.24 17.53 20.85
C SER A 115 -1.50 18.87 20.86
N ALA A 116 -0.37 18.97 21.55
CA ALA A 116 0.46 20.18 21.62
C ALA A 116 1.45 20.31 20.45
N VAL A 117 1.82 19.22 19.77
CA VAL A 117 2.85 19.22 18.72
C VAL A 117 2.32 19.73 17.38
N LEU A 118 1.01 19.59 17.14
CA LEU A 118 0.37 20.05 15.88
C LEU A 118 -0.01 21.54 15.88
N LEU A 119 0.14 22.24 17.01
CA LEU A 119 -0.21 23.67 17.18
C LEU A 119 1.00 24.55 17.58
N ALA A 120 2.21 23.99 17.65
CA ALA A 120 3.43 24.71 18.03
C ALA A 120 4.29 25.08 16.82
#